data_AF-W4JSB0-F1
#
_entry.id   AF-W4JSB0-F1
#
_cell.length_a   1.000
_cell.length_b   1.000
_cell.length_c   1.000
_cell.angle_alpha   90.00
_cell.angle_beta   90.00
_cell.angle_gamma   90.00
#
_symmetry.space_group_name_H-M   'P 1'
#
loop_
_entity.id
_entity.type
_entity.pdbx_description
1 polymer ?
#
loop_
_entity_poly.entity_id
_entity_poly.type
_entity_poly.pdbx_seq_one_letter_code
_entity_poly.pdbx_strand_id
1 'polypeptide(L)' 'TKPPPFALTGRYTAEQCNLIDKVHSDDFLWLAEQQLMHHFMCLQEMGFAWNDSEYGCFHKDFFPPINILVVKHKPWV' A
#
# COMPACT_ATOMS: atom_id res chain seq x y z
N THR A 1 13.33 3.56 -22.49
CA THR A 1 11.94 3.93 -22.80
C THR A 1 11.53 5.03 -21.84
N LYS A 2 11.05 6.19 -22.32
CA LYS A 2 10.60 7.27 -21.44
C LYS A 2 9.18 6.95 -20.96
N PRO A 3 8.90 6.87 -19.65
CA PRO A 3 7.55 6.64 -19.18
C PRO A 3 6.65 7.80 -19.64
N PRO A 4 5.37 7.52 -19.97
CA PRO A 4 4.42 8.56 -20.32
C PRO A 4 4.22 9.50 -19.13
N PRO A 5 3.81 10.77 -19.38
CA PRO A 5 3.48 11.70 -18.31
C PRO A 5 2.43 11.10 -17.36
N PHE A 6 2.53 11.47 -16.09
CA PHE A 6 1.58 11.07 -15.06
C PHE A 6 0.13 11.34 -15.50
N ALA A 7 -0.71 10.32 -15.34
CA ALA A 7 -2.15 10.40 -15.56
C ALA A 7 -2.86 9.89 -14.31
N LEU A 8 -3.80 10.68 -13.79
CA LEU A 8 -4.65 10.26 -12.68
C LEU A 8 -5.38 8.98 -13.08
N THR A 9 -5.28 7.96 -12.24
CA THR A 9 -5.96 6.67 -12.43
C THR A 9 -6.99 6.52 -11.31
N GLY A 10 -8.00 5.65 -11.49
CA GLY A 10 -9.17 5.58 -10.62
C GLY A 10 -8.85 5.55 -9.12
N ARG A 11 -7.92 4.70 -8.69
CA ARG A 11 -7.48 4.63 -7.28
C ARG A 11 -6.28 5.51 -6.97
N TYR A 12 -5.48 5.86 -7.97
CA TYR A 12 -4.27 6.69 -7.80
C TYR A 12 -4.58 8.19 -7.99
N THR A 13 -4.92 8.85 -6.89
CA THR A 13 -5.42 10.25 -6.89
C THR A 13 -4.29 11.27 -6.74
N ALA A 14 -4.61 12.55 -6.98
CA ALA A 14 -3.65 13.65 -6.80
C ALA A 14 -3.16 13.78 -5.34
N GLU A 15 -4.00 13.45 -4.37
CA GLU A 15 -3.65 13.47 -2.95
C GLU A 15 -2.57 12.42 -2.63
N GLN A 16 -2.71 11.21 -3.19
CA GLN A 16 -1.73 10.15 -3.03
C GLN A 16 -0.42 10.47 -3.76
N CYS A 17 -0.50 11.08 -4.95
CA CYS A 17 0.68 11.57 -5.66
C CYS A 17 1.47 12.57 -4.80
N ASN A 18 0.79 13.59 -4.27
CA ASN A 18 1.42 14.59 -3.39
C ASN A 18 1.98 13.97 -2.10
N LEU A 19 1.32 12.93 -1.55
CA LEU A 19 1.81 12.21 -0.38
C LEU A 19 3.11 11.47 -0.69
N ILE A 20 3.17 10.79 -1.84
CA ILE A 20 4.37 10.11 -2.31
C ILE A 20 5.50 11.12 -2.55
N ASP A 21 5.22 12.27 -3.17
CA ASP A 21 6.20 13.34 -3.39
C ASP A 21 6.74 13.89 -2.06
N LYS A 22 5.88 14.04 -1.06
CA LYS A 22 6.27 14.48 0.28
C LYS A 22 7.13 13.44 1.01
N VAL A 23 6.85 12.14 0.85
CA VAL A 23 7.65 11.07 1.47
C VAL A 23 9.02 10.96 0.81
N HIS A 24 9.13 11.30 -0.47
CA HIS A 24 10.35 11.25 -1.26
C HIS A 24 10.91 12.66 -1.52
N SER A 25 10.64 13.61 -0.63
CA SER A 25 11.12 14.99 -0.74
C SER A 25 12.61 15.14 -0.47
N ASP A 26 13.22 14.14 0.16
CA ASP A 26 14.66 14.06 0.33
C ASP A 26 15.33 13.73 -1.02
N ASP A 27 16.62 14.05 -1.18
CA ASP A 27 17.41 13.82 -2.41
C ASP A 27 17.67 12.33 -2.73
N PHE A 28 16.73 11.45 -2.36
CA PHE A 28 16.80 10.01 -2.57
C PHE A 28 16.46 9.61 -4.01
N LEU A 29 15.46 10.24 -4.64
CA LEU A 29 15.05 9.94 -6.01
C LEU A 29 15.30 11.12 -6.94
N TRP A 30 15.80 10.84 -8.15
CA TRP A 30 15.86 11.84 -9.21
C TRP A 30 14.47 12.11 -9.80
N LEU A 31 14.28 13.28 -10.41
CA LEU A 31 13.01 13.66 -11.05
C LEU A 31 12.51 12.60 -12.07
N ALA A 32 13.43 11.99 -12.81
CA ALA A 32 13.09 10.93 -13.77
C ALA A 32 12.64 9.62 -13.08
N GLU A 33 13.19 9.31 -11.90
CA GLU A 33 12.81 8.14 -11.11
C GLU A 33 11.47 8.36 -10.42
N GLN A 34 11.20 9.57 -9.93
CA GLN A 34 9.88 9.95 -9.41
C GLN A 34 8.80 9.81 -10.49
N GLN A 35 9.06 10.28 -11.71
CA GLN A 35 8.15 10.09 -12.84
C GLN A 35 7.91 8.61 -13.17
N LEU A 36 8.95 7.77 -13.12
CA LEU A 36 8.81 6.33 -13.34
C LEU A 36 7.98 5.67 -12.23
N MET A 37 8.19 6.07 -10.98
CA MET A 37 7.43 5.60 -9.83
C MET A 37 5.95 5.95 -9.97
N HIS A 38 5.59 7.19 -10.31
CA HIS A 38 4.19 7.54 -10.52
C HIS A 38 3.54 6.72 -11.63
N HIS A 39 4.26 6.52 -12.74
CA HIS A 39 3.76 5.67 -13.82
C HIS A 39 3.53 4.23 -13.37
N PHE A 40 4.45 3.67 -12.58
CA PHE A 40 4.29 2.34 -11.99
C PHE A 40 3.08 2.26 -11.05
N MET A 41 2.88 3.27 -10.20
CA MET A 41 1.73 3.35 -9.29
C MET A 41 0.40 3.42 -10.06
N CYS A 42 0.33 4.17 -11.17
CA CYS A 42 -0.83 4.20 -12.06
C CYS A 42 -1.13 2.82 -12.64
N LEU A 43 -0.11 2.09 -13.12
CA LEU A 43 -0.27 0.76 -13.71
C LEU A 43 -0.74 -0.27 -12.68
N GLN A 44 -0.35 -0.11 -11.42
CA GLN A 44 -0.64 -1.03 -10.32
C GLN A 44 -1.71 -0.48 -9.37
N GLU A 45 -2.59 0.40 -9.85
CA GLU A 45 -3.55 1.12 -9.00
C GLU A 45 -4.46 0.20 -8.15
N MET A 46 -4.71 -1.03 -8.62
CA MET A 46 -5.54 -2.03 -7.93
C MET A 46 -4.75 -2.86 -6.91
N GLY A 47 -3.42 -2.83 -6.97
CA GLY A 47 -2.54 -3.59 -6.08
C GLY A 47 -2.23 -2.86 -4.77
N PHE A 48 -2.32 -1.53 -4.78
CA PHE A 48 -2.11 -0.71 -3.59
C PHE A 48 -3.43 -0.42 -2.87
N ALA A 49 -3.36 -0.38 -1.55
CA ALA A 49 -4.44 0.06 -0.70
C ALA A 49 -3.98 1.31 0.07
N TRP A 50 -4.75 2.38 -0.04
CA TRP A 50 -4.44 3.67 0.55
C TRP A 50 -5.21 3.90 1.85
N ASN A 51 -6.27 3.12 2.08
CA ASN A 51 -7.07 3.11 3.29
C ASN A 51 -7.41 1.68 3.71
N ASP A 52 -7.78 1.48 4.98
CA ASP A 52 -8.16 0.17 5.55
C ASP A 52 -9.34 -0.49 4.82
N SER A 53 -10.19 0.29 4.15
CA SER A 53 -11.31 -0.21 3.36
C SER A 53 -10.87 -0.85 2.03
N GLU A 54 -9.67 -0.52 1.54
CA GLU A 54 -9.09 -1.05 0.30
C GLU A 54 -8.20 -2.27 0.53
N TYR A 55 -7.69 -2.44 1.76
CA TYR A 55 -6.89 -3.61 2.10
C TYR A 55 -7.78 -4.86 2.11
N GLY A 56 -7.33 -5.89 1.39
CA GLY A 56 -8.05 -7.16 1.32
C GLY A 56 -8.21 -7.78 2.70
N CYS A 57 -9.45 -7.86 3.19
CA CYS A 57 -9.78 -8.64 4.37
C CYS A 57 -10.18 -10.05 3.96
N PHE A 58 -9.73 -11.05 4.72
CA PHE A 58 -10.25 -12.39 4.56
C PHE A 58 -11.76 -12.39 4.79
N HIS A 59 -12.49 -12.99 3.86
CA HIS A 59 -13.94 -13.08 3.96
C HIS A 59 -14.30 -13.97 5.15
N LYS A 60 -15.02 -13.41 6.13
CA LYS A 60 -15.30 -14.05 7.43
C LYS A 60 -15.99 -15.41 7.29
N ASP A 61 -16.82 -15.58 6.27
CA ASP A 61 -17.50 -16.85 5.98
C ASP A 61 -16.52 -18.00 5.62
N PHE A 62 -15.36 -17.68 5.06
CA PHE A 62 -14.32 -18.66 4.73
C PHE A 62 -13.34 -18.88 5.89
N PHE A 63 -13.22 -17.91 6.79
CA PHE A 63 -12.27 -17.90 7.90
C PHE A 63 -12.98 -17.54 9.21
N PRO A 64 -13.65 -18.51 9.85
CA PRO A 64 -14.25 -18.29 11.17
C PRO A 64 -13.15 -17.93 12.18
N PRO A 65 -13.48 -17.16 13.24
CA PRO A 65 -12.51 -16.78 14.25
C PRO A 65 -11.89 -18.04 14.89
N ILE A 66 -10.56 -18.12 14.85
CA ILE A 66 -9.82 -19.24 15.44
C ILE A 66 -9.75 -19.01 16.95
N ASN A 67 -10.16 -20.01 17.73
CA ASN A 67 -9.94 -20.00 19.17
C ASN A 67 -8.49 -20.42 19.46
N ILE A 68 -7.63 -19.45 19.78
CA ILE A 68 -6.25 -19.74 20.18
C ILE A 68 -6.30 -20.38 21.57
N LEU A 69 -5.93 -21.66 21.67
CA LEU A 69 -5.86 -22.35 22.94
C LEU A 69 -4.74 -21.76 23.79
N VAL A 70 -5.11 -20.98 24.80
CA VAL A 70 -4.15 -20.41 25.76
C VAL A 70 -3.86 -21.46 26.83
N VAL A 71 -2.64 -22.01 26.84
CA VAL A 71 -2.15 -22.82 27.96
C VAL A 71 -1.82 -21.88 29.11
N LYS A 72 -2.46 -22.09 30.27
CA LYS A 72 -2.17 -21.29 31.48
C LYS A 72 -0.70 -21.48 31.88
N HIS A 73 0.05 -20.37 31.95
CA HIS A 73 1.43 -20.37 32.41
C HIS A 73 1.54 -21.00 33.81
N LYS A 74 2.48 -21.94 33.99
CA LYS A 74 2.85 -22.49 35.29
C LYS A 74 4.18 -21.85 35.72
N PRO A 75 4.19 -21.00 36.76
CA PRO A 75 5.45 -20.46 37.27
C PRO A 75 6.32 -21.60 37.81
N TRP A 76 7.63 -21.48 37.60
CA TRP A 76 8.62 -22.40 38.14
C TRP A 76 8.74 -22.18 39.65
N VAL A 77 8.66 -23.26 40.43
CA VAL A 77 8.81 -23.29 41.90
C VAL A 77 10.16 -23.86 42.24
#